data_AF-I0AJA7-F1
#
_entry.id   AF-I0AJA7-F1
#
_cell.length_a   1.000
_cell.length_b   1.000
_cell.length_c   1.000
_cell.angle_alpha   90.00
_cell.angle_beta   90.00
_cell.angle_gamma   90.00
#
_symmetry.space_group_name_H-M   'P 1'
#
loop_
_entity.id
_entity.type
_entity.pdbx_description
1 polymer ?
#
loop_
_entity_poly.entity_id
_entity_poly.type
_entity_poly.pdbx_seq_one_letter_code
_entity_poly.pdbx_strand_id
1 'polypeptide(L)'
;MNDIAPNNSSYLTKSIDGGFNWHLIQSFSNNINGFGSINNKLFLIRGTSFSLSSDKGATWNDLFDIPSANLITSCSFSQNGFIYVSTDKGIFVSKDNGTTLNQISDSTFFVYVSENQDGTLYAIDYDSNLWKADGINYHWTQITDSIAVETIYCISSNELLIGTFRNGIMKSNDGGLHWSNFGFENYQISHLSRLTENMLICRASFGDNNIDMYLSTNNGESWEKLRIEKIINTYGLSPSKYLYLVESNGVVYKSKQPLF
;
A
#
# COMPACT_ATOMS: atom_id res chain seq x y z
N MET A 1 -3.38 -34.69 1.39
CA MET A 1 -3.59 -34.62 2.85
C MET A 1 -4.06 -33.21 3.10
N ASN A 2 -5.36 -33.02 3.28
CA ASN A 2 -5.97 -31.70 3.43
C ASN A 2 -5.78 -31.30 4.89
N ASP A 3 -4.69 -30.58 5.17
CA ASP A 3 -4.53 -29.95 6.48
C ASP A 3 -5.35 -28.66 6.46
N ILE A 4 -6.48 -28.68 7.16
CA ILE A 4 -7.35 -27.53 7.30
C ILE A 4 -6.65 -26.59 8.27
N ALA A 5 -6.04 -25.56 7.71
CA ALA A 5 -5.63 -24.33 8.35
C ALA A 5 -6.53 -23.96 9.55
N PRO A 6 -5.99 -23.76 10.77
CA PRO A 6 -6.75 -23.13 11.84
C PRO A 6 -7.24 -21.76 11.38
N ASN A 7 -8.52 -21.46 11.63
CA ASN A 7 -9.10 -20.13 11.41
C ASN A 7 -8.19 -19.07 12.06
N ASN A 8 -7.64 -18.15 11.25
CA ASN A 8 -6.67 -17.08 11.58
C ASN A 8 -5.17 -17.39 11.34
N SER A 9 -4.86 -18.43 10.58
CA SER A 9 -3.47 -18.68 10.15
C SER A 9 -3.16 -17.92 8.86
N SER A 10 -2.07 -17.15 8.84
CA SER A 10 -1.53 -16.57 7.60
C SER A 10 -0.40 -17.42 7.04
N TYR A 11 -0.29 -17.44 5.71
CA TYR A 11 0.69 -18.26 5.00
C TYR A 11 1.61 -17.38 4.16
N LEU A 12 2.92 -17.58 4.29
CA LEU A 12 3.88 -17.09 3.33
C LEU A 12 4.19 -18.21 2.34
N THR A 13 3.91 -17.94 1.07
CA THR A 13 4.27 -18.83 -0.03
C THR A 13 5.28 -18.16 -0.94
N LYS A 14 6.07 -18.98 -1.65
CA LYS A 14 7.07 -18.50 -2.61
C LYS A 14 7.01 -19.32 -3.89
N SER A 15 7.12 -18.62 -5.00
CA SER A 15 7.36 -19.22 -6.31
C SER A 15 8.80 -18.98 -6.76
N ILE A 16 9.40 -19.98 -7.40
CA ILE A 16 10.73 -19.89 -8.02
C ILE A 16 10.69 -20.00 -9.55
N ASP A 17 9.51 -20.26 -10.11
CA ASP A 17 9.28 -20.44 -11.54
C ASP A 17 8.47 -19.29 -12.15
N GLY A 18 8.39 -18.14 -11.46
CA GLY A 18 7.67 -16.97 -11.96
C GLY A 18 6.16 -17.13 -11.87
N GLY A 19 5.69 -17.73 -10.76
CA GLY A 19 4.30 -17.80 -10.33
C GLY A 19 3.52 -19.00 -10.87
N PHE A 20 4.16 -19.99 -11.51
CA PHE A 20 3.47 -21.20 -11.98
C PHE A 20 3.21 -22.16 -10.81
N ASN A 21 4.19 -22.34 -9.93
CA ASN A 21 4.05 -23.12 -8.71
C ASN A 21 4.41 -22.29 -7.48
N TRP A 22 3.67 -22.52 -6.40
CA TRP A 22 3.85 -21.86 -5.11
C TRP A 22 4.08 -22.89 -4.02
N HIS A 23 5.13 -22.70 -3.23
CA HIS A 23 5.46 -23.56 -2.10
C HIS A 23 5.26 -22.80 -0.80
N LEU A 24 4.63 -23.46 0.19
CA LEU A 24 4.54 -22.92 1.53
C LEU A 24 5.94 -22.81 2.14
N ILE A 25 6.29 -21.61 2.61
CA ILE A 25 7.53 -21.33 3.31
C ILE A 25 7.30 -21.38 4.81
N GLN A 26 6.27 -20.67 5.28
CA GLN A 26 5.99 -20.54 6.71
C GLN A 26 4.51 -20.24 6.96
N SER A 27 4.02 -20.75 8.09
CA SER A 27 2.71 -20.39 8.65
C SER A 27 2.91 -19.47 9.85
N PHE A 28 2.04 -18.48 9.98
CA PHE A 28 2.01 -17.55 11.10
C PHE A 28 0.67 -17.66 11.82
N SER A 29 0.68 -17.52 13.14
CA SER A 29 -0.51 -17.52 13.98
C SER A 29 -1.31 -16.21 13.92
N ASN A 30 -0.72 -15.15 13.35
CA ASN A 30 -1.31 -13.81 13.24
C ASN A 30 -1.49 -13.42 11.78
N ASN A 31 -2.42 -12.50 11.52
CA ASN A 31 -2.63 -11.93 10.19
C ASN A 31 -1.42 -11.13 9.71
N ILE A 32 -1.03 -11.35 8.45
CA ILE A 32 -0.06 -10.49 7.76
C ILE A 32 -0.80 -9.28 7.21
N ASN A 33 -0.50 -8.09 7.76
CA ASN A 33 -1.15 -6.84 7.35
C ASN A 33 -0.32 -6.06 6.32
N GLY A 34 0.95 -6.39 6.15
CA GLY A 34 1.83 -5.72 5.20
C GLY A 34 3.06 -6.56 4.88
N PHE A 35 3.56 -6.39 3.66
CA PHE A 35 4.77 -7.02 3.16
C PHE A 35 5.51 -6.02 2.28
N GLY A 36 6.83 -5.96 2.42
CA GLY A 36 7.66 -5.11 1.58
C GLY A 36 9.10 -5.59 1.52
N SER A 37 9.89 -4.93 0.69
CA SER A 37 11.31 -5.25 0.56
C SER A 37 12.14 -3.99 0.38
N ILE A 38 13.29 -3.96 1.04
CA ILE A 38 14.28 -2.90 0.82
C ILE A 38 15.69 -3.47 0.97
N ASN A 39 16.62 -3.08 0.09
CA ASN A 39 18.02 -3.53 0.15
C ASN A 39 18.19 -5.07 0.28
N ASN A 40 17.44 -5.84 -0.53
CA ASN A 40 17.38 -7.32 -0.50
C ASN A 40 16.87 -7.96 0.80
N LYS A 41 16.37 -7.15 1.73
CA LYS A 41 15.67 -7.60 2.93
C LYS A 41 14.16 -7.61 2.66
N LEU A 42 13.46 -8.57 3.24
CA LEU A 42 12.00 -8.63 3.23
C LEU A 42 11.45 -8.29 4.61
N PHE A 43 10.31 -7.63 4.63
CA PHE A 43 9.66 -7.17 5.84
C PHE A 43 8.21 -7.64 5.86
N LEU A 44 7.74 -8.03 7.05
CA LEU A 44 6.36 -8.44 7.31
C LEU A 44 5.82 -7.67 8.51
N ILE A 45 4.60 -7.17 8.39
CA ILE A 45 3.79 -6.71 9.52
C ILE A 45 2.85 -7.84 9.90
N ARG A 46 2.85 -8.22 11.18
CA ARG A 46 2.04 -9.30 11.74
C ARG A 46 1.31 -8.80 12.99
N GLY A 47 0.08 -8.33 12.83
CA GLY A 47 -0.64 -7.69 13.94
C GLY A 47 0.08 -6.42 14.41
N THR A 48 0.70 -6.48 15.60
CA THR A 48 1.51 -5.40 16.22
C THR A 48 3.01 -5.57 16.04
N SER A 49 3.45 -6.69 15.47
CA SER A 49 4.86 -7.04 15.37
C SER A 49 5.39 -6.82 13.95
N PHE A 50 6.66 -6.45 13.87
CA PHE A 50 7.36 -6.27 12.60
C PHE A 50 8.52 -7.26 12.50
N SER A 51 8.62 -7.97 11.38
CA SER A 51 9.62 -9.02 11.19
C SER A 51 10.43 -8.80 9.94
N LEU A 52 11.70 -9.21 10.00
CA LEU A 52 12.69 -9.09 8.94
C LEU A 52 13.21 -10.46 8.50
N SER A 53 13.33 -10.62 7.20
CA SER A 53 14.15 -11.67 6.59
C SER A 53 15.33 -11.04 5.84
N SER A 54 16.53 -11.53 6.14
CA SER A 54 17.77 -11.16 5.43
C SER A 54 18.23 -12.21 4.42
N ASP A 55 17.50 -13.32 4.30
CA ASP A 55 17.86 -14.50 3.51
C ASP A 55 16.78 -14.85 2.45
N LYS A 56 16.15 -13.82 1.88
CA LYS A 56 15.14 -13.94 0.81
C LYS A 56 13.91 -14.75 1.25
N GLY A 57 13.50 -14.56 2.50
CA GLY A 57 12.28 -15.11 3.08
C GLY A 57 12.44 -16.50 3.70
N ALA A 58 13.66 -17.05 3.78
CA ALA A 58 13.88 -18.39 4.32
C ALA A 58 13.75 -18.44 5.84
N THR A 59 14.20 -17.39 6.53
CA THR A 59 14.01 -17.19 7.97
C THR A 59 13.52 -15.77 8.25
N TRP A 60 12.75 -15.64 9.34
CA TRP A 60 12.14 -14.40 9.79
C TRP A 60 12.44 -14.18 11.26
N ASN A 61 12.96 -13.00 11.57
CA ASN A 61 13.25 -12.57 12.94
C ASN A 61 12.36 -11.37 13.28
N ASP A 62 11.80 -11.35 14.48
CA ASP A 62 11.11 -10.18 14.99
C ASP A 62 12.10 -9.05 15.26
N LEU A 63 11.77 -7.86 14.77
CA LEU A 63 12.61 -6.68 14.88
C LEU A 63 12.24 -5.85 16.10
N PHE A 64 10.96 -5.56 16.27
CA PHE A 64 10.47 -4.71 17.34
C PHE A 64 8.98 -4.92 17.60
N ASP A 65 8.59 -4.62 18.83
CA ASP A 65 7.23 -4.23 19.18
C ASP A 65 7.15 -2.71 19.15
N ILE A 66 6.08 -2.14 18.58
CA ILE A 66 5.87 -0.70 18.61
C ILE A 66 5.33 -0.30 19.97
N PRO A 67 6.08 0.47 20.79
CA PRO A 67 5.65 0.77 22.15
C PRO A 67 4.29 1.47 22.16
N SER A 68 3.37 0.99 23.00
CA SER A 68 2.06 1.59 23.27
C SER A 68 1.04 1.59 22.11
N ALA A 69 1.42 1.11 20.92
CA ALA A 69 0.51 0.95 19.79
C ALA A 69 -0.15 -0.44 19.84
N ASN A 70 -1.47 -0.47 19.64
CA ASN A 70 -2.23 -1.73 19.59
C ASN A 70 -2.49 -2.18 18.15
N LEU A 71 -2.21 -1.34 17.16
CA LEU A 71 -2.44 -1.65 15.76
C LEU A 71 -1.41 -1.01 14.85
N ILE A 72 -0.86 -1.80 13.94
CA ILE A 72 -0.15 -1.29 12.76
C ILE A 72 -1.12 -1.32 11.58
N THR A 73 -1.28 -0.19 10.91
CA THR A 73 -2.23 -0.03 9.80
C THR A 73 -1.58 -0.03 8.43
N SER A 74 -0.39 0.54 8.30
CA SER A 74 0.35 0.57 7.03
C SER A 74 1.85 0.73 7.27
N CYS A 75 2.63 0.39 6.25
CA CYS A 75 4.04 0.76 6.17
C CYS A 75 4.42 1.26 4.78
N SER A 76 5.42 2.14 4.77
CA SER A 76 6.10 2.59 3.57
C SER A 76 7.61 2.42 3.72
N PHE A 77 8.27 2.13 2.59
CA PHE A 77 9.72 1.93 2.51
C PHE A 77 10.32 3.01 1.61
N SER A 78 11.20 3.84 2.17
CA SER A 78 11.85 4.92 1.41
C SER A 78 12.93 4.40 0.48
N GLN A 79 13.30 5.19 -0.53
CA GLN A 79 14.48 4.89 -1.34
C GLN A 79 15.78 4.89 -0.52
N ASN A 80 15.79 5.61 0.61
CA ASN A 80 16.96 5.78 1.47
C ASN A 80 17.10 4.71 2.57
N GLY A 81 16.27 3.66 2.60
CA GLY A 81 16.38 2.62 3.62
C GLY A 81 15.48 2.83 4.85
N PHE A 82 14.69 3.89 4.88
CA PHE A 82 13.82 4.21 6.01
C PHE A 82 12.51 3.42 5.91
N ILE A 83 11.98 3.09 7.09
CA ILE A 83 10.71 2.38 7.24
C ILE A 83 9.79 3.28 8.01
N TYR A 84 8.68 3.68 7.40
CA TYR A 84 7.62 4.43 8.06
C TYR A 84 6.48 3.49 8.38
N VAL A 85 5.92 3.62 9.57
CA VAL A 85 4.84 2.77 10.06
C VAL A 85 3.75 3.64 10.67
N SER A 86 2.52 3.54 10.16
CA SER A 86 1.34 4.19 10.74
C SER A 86 0.66 3.26 11.73
N THR A 87 0.17 3.85 12.84
CA THR A 87 -0.46 3.12 13.94
C THR A 87 -1.65 3.87 14.52
N ASP A 88 -2.33 3.24 15.48
CA ASP A 88 -3.35 3.88 16.33
C ASP A 88 -2.80 4.96 17.27
N LYS A 89 -1.47 5.17 17.32
CA LYS A 89 -0.80 6.15 18.18
C LYS A 89 -0.01 7.21 17.43
N GLY A 90 0.02 7.15 16.10
CA GLY A 90 0.76 8.10 15.28
C GLY A 90 1.61 7.40 14.22
N ILE A 91 2.73 8.00 13.87
CA ILE A 91 3.65 7.48 12.85
C ILE A 91 5.02 7.31 13.48
N PHE A 92 5.64 6.17 13.21
CA PHE A 92 7.01 5.84 13.62
C PHE A 92 7.91 5.71 12.40
N VAL A 93 9.17 6.09 12.55
CA VAL A 93 10.22 5.90 11.54
C VAL A 93 11.37 5.07 12.11
N SER A 94 11.84 4.11 11.33
CA SER A 94 13.16 3.52 11.49
C SER A 94 14.09 4.05 10.41
N LYS A 95 15.26 4.55 10.83
CA LYS A 95 16.33 5.03 9.94
C LYS A 95 17.53 4.08 9.89
N ASP A 96 17.46 2.96 10.62
CA ASP A 96 18.55 2.03 10.86
C ASP A 96 18.16 0.58 10.52
N ASN A 97 17.44 0.42 9.40
CA ASN A 97 16.96 -0.86 8.87
C ASN A 97 16.06 -1.65 9.83
N GLY A 98 15.23 -0.96 10.60
CA GLY A 98 14.28 -1.58 11.52
C GLY A 98 14.89 -1.96 12.86
N THR A 99 16.03 -1.38 13.27
CA THR A 99 16.64 -1.68 14.57
C THR A 99 16.02 -0.82 15.68
N THR A 100 15.74 0.45 15.39
CA THR A 100 15.05 1.37 16.29
C THR A 100 13.89 2.05 15.60
N LEU A 101 12.89 2.43 16.39
CA LEU A 101 11.76 3.25 15.97
C LEU A 101 11.73 4.54 16.76
N ASN A 102 11.52 5.64 16.05
CA ASN A 102 11.32 6.95 16.63
C ASN A 102 9.96 7.48 16.19
N GLN A 103 9.17 7.99 17.13
CA GLN A 103 7.88 8.59 16.82
C GLN A 103 8.09 9.94 16.12
N ILE A 104 7.35 10.17 15.04
CA ILE A 104 7.38 11.40 14.23
C ILE A 104 6.02 12.07 14.09
N SER A 105 5.00 11.51 14.74
CA SER A 105 3.68 12.10 14.86
C SER A 105 3.01 11.56 16.11
N ASP A 106 2.40 12.45 16.89
CA ASP A 106 1.71 12.12 18.13
C ASP A 106 0.20 12.33 17.97
N SER A 107 -0.60 11.51 18.64
CA SER A 107 -2.02 11.79 18.96
C SER A 107 -3.01 11.83 17.78
N THR A 108 -2.63 11.34 16.60
CA THR A 108 -3.55 11.09 15.48
C THR A 108 -3.47 9.64 15.06
N PHE A 109 -4.62 8.97 14.95
CA PHE A 109 -4.71 7.62 14.41
C PHE A 109 -4.54 7.72 12.89
N PHE A 110 -3.39 7.29 12.37
CA PHE A 110 -3.14 7.18 10.94
C PHE A 110 -3.43 5.78 10.42
N VAL A 111 -4.15 5.70 9.30
CA VAL A 111 -4.48 4.44 8.60
C VAL A 111 -3.55 4.17 7.43
N TYR A 112 -2.86 5.20 6.93
CA TYR A 112 -1.94 5.09 5.81
C TYR A 112 -0.77 6.06 5.96
N VAL A 113 0.41 5.66 5.51
CA VAL A 113 1.59 6.53 5.36
C VAL A 113 2.33 6.18 4.08
N SER A 114 2.81 7.19 3.36
CA SER A 114 3.64 7.04 2.17
C SER A 114 4.69 8.13 2.09
N GLU A 115 5.84 7.81 1.49
CA GLU A 115 6.87 8.79 1.16
C GLU A 115 6.90 9.02 -0.34
N ASN A 116 7.05 10.28 -0.75
CA ASN A 116 7.26 10.66 -2.14
C ASN A 116 8.75 10.63 -2.52
N GLN A 117 9.06 10.72 -3.81
CA GLN A 117 10.43 10.68 -4.32
C GLN A 117 11.33 11.82 -3.79
N ASP A 118 10.74 12.95 -3.43
CA ASP A 118 11.45 14.08 -2.82
C ASP A 118 11.63 13.96 -1.30
N GLY A 119 11.16 12.87 -0.70
CA GLY A 119 11.19 12.62 0.75
C GLY A 119 9.99 13.20 1.51
N THR A 120 9.04 13.88 0.84
CA THR A 120 7.82 14.38 1.48
C THR A 120 6.97 13.20 1.97
N LEU A 121 6.49 13.27 3.21
CA LEU A 121 5.55 12.29 3.74
C LEU A 121 4.11 12.75 3.61
N TYR A 122 3.26 11.78 3.28
CA TYR A 122 1.82 11.92 3.28
C TYR A 122 1.22 10.83 4.15
N ALA A 123 0.16 11.17 4.87
CA ALA A 123 -0.55 10.22 5.71
C ALA A 123 -2.06 10.48 5.69
N ILE A 124 -2.84 9.42 5.83
CA ILE A 124 -4.30 9.50 5.92
C ILE A 124 -4.69 9.12 7.33
N ASP A 125 -5.48 9.96 7.99
CA ASP A 125 -6.00 9.68 9.33
C ASP A 125 -7.26 8.80 9.30
N TYR A 126 -7.70 8.35 10.47
CA TYR A 126 -8.90 7.53 10.62
C TYR A 126 -10.18 8.21 10.10
N ASP A 127 -10.23 9.54 10.13
CA ASP A 127 -11.34 10.35 9.63
C ASP A 127 -11.22 10.65 8.13
N SER A 128 -10.29 9.98 7.44
CA SER A 128 -10.03 10.10 5.99
C SER A 128 -9.50 11.48 5.56
N ASN A 129 -8.87 12.23 6.47
CA ASN A 129 -8.17 13.45 6.09
C ASN A 129 -6.75 13.12 5.63
N LEU A 130 -6.29 13.82 4.59
CA LEU A 130 -4.92 13.76 4.11
C LEU A 130 -4.05 14.81 4.79
N TRP A 131 -2.92 14.35 5.32
CA TRP A 131 -1.91 15.15 6.00
C TRP A 131 -0.59 15.09 5.22
N LYS A 132 0.16 16.19 5.25
CA LYS A 132 1.50 16.33 4.67
C LYS A 132 2.48 16.72 5.76
N ALA A 133 3.63 16.05 5.83
CA ALA A 133 4.70 16.43 6.74
C ALA A 133 5.70 17.38 6.05
N ASP A 134 6.23 18.34 6.81
CA ASP A 134 7.32 19.20 6.35
C ASP A 134 8.71 18.74 6.84
N GLY A 135 9.70 18.97 5.97
CA GLY A 135 11.13 18.99 6.31
C GLY A 135 11.66 17.86 7.21
N ILE A 136 12.53 18.25 8.14
CA ILE A 136 13.29 17.32 9.02
C ILE A 136 12.52 17.02 10.31
N ASN A 137 11.66 17.93 10.74
CA ASN A 137 10.95 17.85 12.03
C ASN A 137 9.55 17.23 11.91
N TYR A 138 9.09 16.95 10.69
CA TYR A 138 7.81 16.31 10.44
C TYR A 138 6.62 17.09 11.01
N HIS A 139 6.53 18.41 10.79
CA HIS A 139 5.29 19.10 11.15
C HIS A 139 4.18 18.70 10.17
N TRP A 140 3.11 18.12 10.72
CA TRP A 140 1.99 17.61 9.94
C TRP A 140 0.92 18.69 9.76
N THR A 141 0.58 18.96 8.50
CA THR A 141 -0.50 19.88 8.13
C THR A 141 -1.55 19.11 7.33
N GLN A 142 -2.81 19.24 7.72
CA GLN A 142 -3.94 18.72 6.94
C GLN A 142 -4.07 19.52 5.64
N ILE A 143 -4.13 18.82 4.50
CA ILE A 143 -4.17 19.41 3.15
C ILE A 143 -5.45 19.08 2.38
N THR A 144 -6.44 18.51 3.06
CA THR A 144 -7.79 18.29 2.54
C THR A 144 -8.81 18.73 3.56
N ASP A 145 -9.86 19.40 3.12
CA ASP A 145 -11.04 19.69 3.92
C ASP A 145 -12.27 19.11 3.19
N SER A 146 -13.12 18.40 3.93
CA SER A 146 -14.39 17.85 3.43
C SER A 146 -14.26 16.89 2.23
N ILE A 147 -13.06 16.34 2.00
CA ILE A 147 -12.77 15.28 1.03
C ILE A 147 -12.31 14.05 1.81
N ALA A 148 -13.10 12.98 1.80
CA ALA A 148 -12.74 11.72 2.43
C ALA A 148 -11.77 10.94 1.51
N VAL A 149 -10.50 10.91 1.89
CA VAL A 149 -9.40 10.29 1.15
C VAL A 149 -9.19 8.84 1.60
N GLU A 150 -9.07 7.94 0.63
CA GLU A 150 -8.86 6.50 0.84
C GLU A 150 -7.44 6.07 0.45
N THR A 151 -6.84 6.77 -0.51
CA THR A 151 -5.55 6.41 -1.08
C THR A 151 -4.91 7.63 -1.74
N ILE A 152 -3.58 7.65 -1.79
CA ILE A 152 -2.80 8.70 -2.42
C ILE A 152 -1.71 8.12 -3.30
N TYR A 153 -1.48 8.76 -4.44
CA TYR A 153 -0.38 8.52 -5.34
C TYR A 153 0.27 9.85 -5.74
N CYS A 154 1.59 9.94 -5.56
CA CYS A 154 2.37 11.11 -5.98
C CYS A 154 2.93 10.85 -7.38
N ILE A 155 2.56 11.68 -8.36
CA ILE A 155 3.16 11.68 -9.70
C ILE A 155 4.52 12.39 -9.64
N SER A 156 4.58 13.53 -8.96
CA SER A 156 5.77 14.35 -8.74
C SER A 156 5.70 15.05 -7.37
N SER A 157 6.63 15.96 -7.06
CA SER A 157 6.62 16.74 -5.81
C SER A 157 5.35 17.59 -5.64
N ASN A 158 4.75 18.04 -6.76
CA ASN A 158 3.58 18.93 -6.74
C ASN A 158 2.34 18.28 -7.36
N GLU A 159 2.48 17.23 -8.17
CA GLU A 159 1.34 16.56 -8.79
C GLU A 159 0.95 15.33 -7.99
N LEU A 160 -0.26 15.38 -7.42
CA LEU A 160 -0.83 14.33 -6.57
C LEU A 160 -2.14 13.84 -7.16
N LEU A 161 -2.38 12.53 -7.08
CA LEU A 161 -3.68 11.92 -7.27
C LEU A 161 -4.14 11.33 -5.94
N ILE A 162 -5.40 11.56 -5.59
CA ILE A 162 -6.05 10.90 -4.46
C ILE A 162 -7.26 10.12 -4.95
N GLY A 163 -7.44 8.93 -4.40
CA GLY A 163 -8.71 8.21 -4.48
C GLY A 163 -9.55 8.56 -3.26
N THR A 164 -10.84 8.79 -3.49
CA THR A 164 -11.76 9.30 -2.48
C THR A 164 -12.96 8.39 -2.28
N PHE A 165 -13.69 8.56 -1.17
CA PHE A 165 -14.88 7.77 -0.88
C PHE A 165 -16.05 8.04 -1.84
N ARG A 166 -16.19 9.26 -2.38
CA ARG A 166 -17.36 9.67 -3.19
C ARG A 166 -17.06 10.56 -4.38
N ASN A 167 -15.86 11.10 -4.50
CA ASN A 167 -15.53 12.10 -5.51
C ASN A 167 -14.69 11.51 -6.66
N GLY A 168 -14.53 10.19 -6.70
CA GLY A 168 -13.66 9.55 -7.68
C GLY A 168 -12.19 9.82 -7.41
N ILE A 169 -11.44 10.05 -8.48
CA ILE A 169 -10.05 10.46 -8.43
C ILE A 169 -10.01 11.99 -8.43
N MET A 170 -9.29 12.59 -7.49
CA MET A 170 -9.01 14.02 -7.50
C MET A 170 -7.52 14.27 -7.76
N LYS A 171 -7.20 15.33 -8.50
CA LYS A 171 -5.84 15.75 -8.83
C LYS A 171 -5.52 17.11 -8.19
N SER A 172 -4.32 17.22 -7.64
CA SER A 172 -3.67 18.48 -7.28
C SER A 172 -2.42 18.66 -8.14
N ASN A 173 -2.12 19.92 -8.51
CA ASN A 173 -0.90 20.29 -9.24
C ASN A 173 0.00 21.23 -8.42
N ASP A 174 -0.32 21.43 -7.14
CA ASP A 174 0.33 22.39 -6.24
C ASP A 174 0.66 21.77 -4.87
N GLY A 175 0.89 20.46 -4.85
CA GLY A 175 1.35 19.75 -3.66
C GLY A 175 0.28 19.60 -2.58
N GLY A 176 -1.00 19.63 -2.99
CA GLY A 176 -2.18 19.40 -2.15
C GLY A 176 -2.90 20.65 -1.68
N LEU A 177 -2.57 21.84 -2.21
CA LEU A 177 -3.24 23.09 -1.80
C LEU A 177 -4.62 23.24 -2.45
N HIS A 178 -4.75 22.83 -3.71
CA HIS A 178 -6.03 22.79 -4.42
C HIS A 178 -6.24 21.44 -5.10
N TRP A 179 -7.51 21.03 -5.16
CA TRP A 179 -7.93 19.75 -5.72
C TRP A 179 -9.02 19.95 -6.78
N SER A 180 -8.99 19.11 -7.80
CA SER A 180 -9.98 19.10 -8.88
C SER A 180 -10.35 17.66 -9.25
N ASN A 181 -11.59 17.42 -9.68
CA ASN A 181 -11.99 16.09 -10.15
C ASN A 181 -11.14 15.69 -11.37
N PHE A 182 -10.71 14.44 -11.40
CA PHE A 182 -9.83 13.88 -12.44
C PHE A 182 -10.37 12.54 -12.97
N GLY A 183 -11.68 12.33 -12.84
CA GLY A 183 -12.39 11.15 -13.35
C GLY A 183 -13.05 10.33 -12.24
N PHE A 184 -13.89 9.38 -12.67
CA PHE A 184 -14.69 8.52 -11.79
C PHE A 184 -15.61 9.28 -10.83
N GLU A 185 -16.20 10.39 -11.28
CA GLU A 185 -17.16 11.15 -10.46
C GLU A 185 -18.24 10.23 -9.86
N ASN A 186 -18.50 10.37 -8.57
CA ASN A 186 -19.44 9.56 -7.78
C ASN A 186 -19.02 8.11 -7.51
N TYR A 187 -17.83 7.68 -7.92
CA TYR A 187 -17.27 6.40 -7.52
C TYR A 187 -16.46 6.56 -6.22
N GLN A 188 -16.42 5.48 -5.45
CA GLN A 188 -15.40 5.28 -4.42
C GLN A 188 -14.15 4.71 -5.09
N ILE A 189 -12.99 5.29 -4.78
CA ILE A 189 -11.68 4.79 -5.21
C ILE A 189 -10.94 4.28 -3.98
N SER A 190 -11.07 2.99 -3.70
CA SER A 190 -10.50 2.36 -2.50
C SER A 190 -9.00 2.06 -2.62
N HIS A 191 -8.46 2.09 -3.84
CA HIS A 191 -7.03 1.87 -4.05
C HIS A 191 -6.59 2.50 -5.38
N LEU A 192 -5.44 3.18 -5.36
CA LEU A 192 -4.76 3.74 -6.52
C LEU A 192 -3.28 3.45 -6.37
N SER A 193 -2.66 2.82 -7.37
CA SER A 193 -1.22 2.59 -7.31
C SER A 193 -0.56 2.64 -8.67
N ARG A 194 0.76 2.84 -8.61
CA ARG A 194 1.65 2.79 -9.75
C ARG A 194 2.00 1.35 -10.07
N LEU A 195 1.83 0.96 -11.33
CA LEU A 195 2.47 -0.24 -11.86
C LEU A 195 3.85 0.12 -12.41
N THR A 196 3.93 1.14 -13.26
CA THR A 196 5.18 1.60 -13.89
C THR A 196 5.22 3.12 -14.00
N GLU A 197 6.18 3.68 -14.74
CA GLU A 197 6.32 5.13 -14.88
C GLU A 197 5.05 5.88 -15.27
N ASN A 198 4.29 5.34 -16.22
CA ASN A 198 3.07 5.95 -16.74
C ASN A 198 1.81 5.10 -16.51
N MET A 199 1.95 3.87 -16.02
CA MET A 199 0.82 2.97 -15.83
C MET A 199 0.33 2.99 -14.39
N LEU A 200 -0.95 3.28 -14.22
CA LEU A 200 -1.64 3.26 -12.94
C LEU A 200 -2.73 2.20 -12.97
N ILE A 201 -3.04 1.66 -11.80
CA ILE A 201 -4.17 0.76 -11.62
C ILE A 201 -4.98 1.22 -10.42
N CYS A 202 -6.30 1.18 -10.54
CA CYS A 202 -7.20 1.56 -9.46
C CYS A 202 -8.34 0.56 -9.29
N ARG A 203 -8.93 0.59 -8.09
CA ARG A 203 -10.19 -0.07 -7.76
C ARG A 203 -11.25 1.01 -7.62
N ALA A 204 -12.32 0.87 -8.39
CA ALA A 204 -13.44 1.80 -8.37
C ALA A 204 -14.76 1.05 -8.18
N SER A 205 -15.65 1.60 -7.35
CA SER A 205 -16.99 1.04 -7.10
C SER A 205 -18.06 2.12 -7.12
N PHE A 206 -19.24 1.77 -7.65
CA PHE A 206 -20.37 2.69 -7.78
C PHE A 206 -21.61 2.16 -7.05
N GLY A 207 -21.65 2.34 -5.72
CA GLY A 207 -22.86 2.15 -4.90
C GLY A 207 -23.46 0.74 -4.81
N ASP A 208 -23.03 -0.23 -5.62
CA ASP A 208 -23.60 -1.57 -5.77
C ASP A 208 -22.71 -2.68 -5.19
N ASN A 209 -21.72 -2.30 -4.38
CA ASN A 209 -20.67 -3.17 -3.82
C ASN A 209 -19.80 -3.89 -4.87
N ASN A 210 -20.00 -3.64 -6.17
CA ASN A 210 -19.13 -4.19 -7.20
C ASN A 210 -17.87 -3.33 -7.29
N ILE A 211 -16.71 -3.97 -7.05
CA ILE A 211 -15.40 -3.32 -7.17
C ILE A 211 -14.80 -3.76 -8.49
N ASP A 212 -14.70 -2.80 -9.41
CA ASP A 212 -14.08 -2.98 -10.70
C ASP A 212 -12.61 -2.52 -10.64
N MET A 213 -11.77 -3.17 -11.45
CA MET A 213 -10.38 -2.75 -11.64
C MET A 213 -10.22 -2.01 -12.97
N TYR A 214 -9.49 -0.90 -12.94
CA TYR A 214 -9.20 -0.09 -14.11
C TYR A 214 -7.69 0.11 -14.26
N LEU A 215 -7.23 0.15 -15.51
CA LEU A 215 -5.85 0.38 -15.87
C LEU A 215 -5.73 1.67 -16.68
N SER A 216 -4.79 2.52 -16.30
CA SER A 216 -4.36 3.67 -17.10
C SER A 216 -2.96 3.42 -17.64
N THR A 217 -2.68 3.92 -18.85
CA THR A 217 -1.36 3.90 -19.49
C THR A 217 -0.78 5.31 -19.69
N ASN A 218 -1.46 6.33 -19.18
CA ASN A 218 -1.14 7.74 -19.35
C ASN A 218 -1.36 8.54 -18.06
N ASN A 219 -0.78 8.07 -16.95
CA ASN A 219 -0.80 8.78 -15.65
C ASN A 219 -2.20 9.14 -15.14
N GLY A 220 -3.20 8.31 -15.46
CA GLY A 220 -4.57 8.49 -15.01
C GLY A 220 -5.41 9.42 -15.87
N GLU A 221 -4.90 9.95 -16.99
CA GLU A 221 -5.70 10.77 -17.91
C GLU A 221 -6.86 9.99 -18.55
N SER A 222 -6.65 8.69 -18.80
CA SER A 222 -7.69 7.77 -19.28
C SER A 222 -7.55 6.39 -18.68
N TRP A 223 -8.67 5.66 -18.61
CA TRP A 223 -8.77 4.38 -17.92
C TRP A 223 -9.54 3.36 -18.75
N GLU A 224 -9.03 2.14 -18.80
CA GLU A 224 -9.70 0.97 -19.38
C GLU A 224 -10.11 0.01 -18.27
N LYS A 225 -11.38 -0.42 -18.27
CA LYS A 225 -11.88 -1.44 -17.33
C LYS A 225 -11.27 -2.80 -17.66
N LEU A 226 -10.63 -3.41 -16.67
CA LEU A 226 -10.14 -4.78 -16.80
C LEU A 226 -11.33 -5.75 -16.76
N ARG A 227 -11.48 -6.57 -17.81
CA ARG A 227 -12.55 -7.57 -17.91
C ARG A 227 -12.19 -8.81 -17.11
N ILE A 228 -12.27 -8.69 -15.78
CA ILE A 228 -12.03 -9.77 -14.84
C ILE A 228 -13.38 -10.12 -14.19
N GLU A 229 -13.89 -11.32 -14.44
CA GLU A 229 -15.18 -11.79 -13.88
C GLU A 229 -15.09 -12.19 -12.39
N LYS A 230 -13.93 -11.96 -11.77
CA LYS A 230 -13.53 -12.51 -10.48
C LYS A 230 -13.15 -11.39 -9.52
N ILE A 231 -13.41 -11.60 -8.24
CA ILE A 231 -13.08 -10.64 -7.18
C ILE A 231 -11.59 -10.75 -6.88
N ILE A 232 -10.84 -9.72 -7.30
CA ILE A 232 -9.39 -9.64 -7.06
C ILE A 232 -9.14 -8.91 -5.74
N ASN A 233 -8.48 -9.61 -4.80
CA ASN A 233 -8.13 -9.10 -3.48
C ASN A 233 -6.83 -8.30 -3.46
N THR A 234 -5.84 -8.70 -4.24
CA THR A 234 -4.57 -7.95 -4.36
C THR A 234 -3.94 -8.15 -5.74
N TYR A 235 -2.96 -7.33 -6.06
CA TYR A 235 -2.19 -7.42 -7.28
C TYR A 235 -0.74 -7.00 -7.03
N GLY A 236 0.16 -7.41 -7.91
CA GLY A 236 1.57 -7.05 -7.82
C GLY A 236 2.25 -7.10 -9.18
N LEU A 237 3.30 -6.31 -9.34
CA LEU A 237 4.11 -6.32 -10.56
C LEU A 237 5.46 -6.98 -10.26
N SER A 238 5.86 -7.94 -11.10
CA SER A 238 7.21 -8.50 -11.02
C SER A 238 8.27 -7.57 -11.59
N PRO A 239 9.57 -7.75 -11.26
CA PRO A 239 10.68 -7.03 -11.90
C PRO A 239 10.69 -7.18 -13.43
N SER A 240 10.24 -8.33 -13.93
CA SER A 240 10.05 -8.59 -15.37
C SER A 240 8.74 -8.03 -15.93
N LYS A 241 8.05 -7.17 -15.18
CA LYS A 241 6.84 -6.41 -15.57
C LYS A 241 5.61 -7.24 -15.91
N TYR A 242 5.55 -8.50 -15.44
CA TYR A 242 4.29 -9.27 -15.43
C TYR A 242 3.42 -8.82 -14.27
N LEU A 243 2.13 -8.60 -14.55
CA LEU A 243 1.09 -8.31 -13.57
C LEU A 243 0.57 -9.62 -13.00
N TYR A 244 0.53 -9.71 -11.67
CA TYR A 244 -0.10 -10.78 -10.93
C TYR A 244 -1.37 -10.26 -10.26
N LEU A 245 -2.45 -11.01 -10.34
CA LEU A 245 -3.71 -10.73 -9.68
C LEU A 245 -4.05 -11.91 -8.78
N VAL A 246 -4.48 -11.64 -7.55
CA VAL A 246 -4.79 -12.69 -6.57
C VAL A 246 -6.25 -12.59 -6.17
N GLU A 247 -6.98 -13.68 -6.36
CA GLU A 247 -8.36 -13.83 -5.92
C GLU A 247 -8.48 -14.03 -4.41
N SER A 248 -9.69 -13.84 -3.88
CA SER A 248 -10.00 -14.08 -2.46
C SER A 248 -9.80 -15.53 -2.00
N ASN A 249 -9.87 -16.49 -2.91
CA ASN A 249 -9.59 -17.90 -2.64
C ASN A 249 -8.09 -18.28 -2.77
N GLY A 250 -7.22 -17.30 -3.06
CA GLY A 250 -5.78 -17.51 -3.23
C GLY A 250 -5.32 -17.91 -4.64
N VAL A 251 -6.22 -18.02 -5.62
CA VAL A 251 -5.82 -18.25 -7.02
C VAL A 251 -5.04 -17.05 -7.54
N VAL A 252 -3.87 -17.31 -8.12
CA VAL A 252 -2.98 -16.31 -8.71
C VAL A 252 -3.06 -16.36 -10.23
N TYR A 253 -3.40 -15.24 -10.84
CA TYR A 253 -3.33 -15.02 -12.28
C TYR A 253 -2.07 -14.24 -12.62
N LYS A 254 -1.52 -14.51 -13.80
CA LYS A 254 -0.37 -13.79 -14.36
C LYS A 254 -0.73 -13.28 -15.74
N SER A 255 -0.31 -12.06 -16.08
CA SER A 255 -0.47 -11.53 -17.43
C SER A 255 0.23 -12.43 -18.47
N LYS A 256 -0.35 -12.55 -19.68
CA LYS A 256 0.23 -13.39 -20.74
C LYS A 256 1.57 -12.86 -21.24
N GLN A 257 1.73 -11.55 -21.19
CA GLN A 257 2.93 -10.83 -21.59
C GLN A 257 3.29 -9.79 -20.52
N PRO A 258 4.54 -9.34 -20.45
CA PRO A 258 4.90 -8.17 -19.65
C PRO A 258 4.08 -6.95 -20.09
N LEU A 259 3.90 -5.97 -19.20
CA LEU A 259 3.16 -4.75 -19.52
C LEU A 259 3.91 -3.79 -20.49
N PHE A 260 5.02 -4.25 -21.12
CA PHE A 260 5.81 -3.59 -22.17
C PHE A 260 6.47 -4.63 -23.05
#